data_AF-A0A8J6M8S7-F1
#
_entry.id   AF-A0A8J6M8S7-F1
#
_cell.length_a   1.000
_cell.length_b   1.000
_cell.length_c   1.000
_cell.angle_alpha   90.00
_cell.angle_beta   90.00
_cell.angle_gamma   90.00
#
_symmetry.space_group_name_H-M   'P 1'
#
loop_
_entity.id
_entity.type
_entity.pdbx_description
1 polymer ?
#
loop_
_entity_poly.entity_id
_entity_poly.type
_entity_poly.pdbx_seq_one_letter_code
_entity_poly.pdbx_strand_id
1 'polypeptide(L)'
;MLRPLVKLTLVHLLWRNYKSAILTTLIAIICILVVSFVHADYVAYAKNLSNDNTLGLSFIIKWLCYISISLIWFILCFRPYKSQKSTNTSKHPPDDSVDKIQTDDPFYAISKMGKLKSRADRVIERKKEDA
;
A
#
# COMPACT_ATOMS: atom_id res chain seq x y z
N MET A 1 6.68 -23.07 -30.57
CA MET A 1 7.60 -22.86 -29.42
C MET A 1 7.27 -21.66 -28.53
N LEU A 2 6.17 -20.92 -28.76
CA LEU A 2 5.80 -19.72 -28.00
C LEU A 2 5.01 -19.98 -26.70
N ARG A 3 4.40 -21.16 -26.54
CA ARG A 3 3.62 -21.55 -25.36
C ARG A 3 4.37 -21.39 -24.01
N PRO A 4 5.65 -21.80 -23.85
CA PRO A 4 6.36 -21.61 -22.58
C PRO A 4 6.71 -20.14 -22.31
N LEU A 5 6.97 -19.35 -23.36
CA LEU A 5 7.33 -17.94 -23.24
C LEU A 5 6.15 -17.09 -22.75
N VAL A 6 4.93 -17.37 -23.24
CA VAL A 6 3.71 -16.69 -22.77
C VAL A 6 3.41 -16.98 -21.30
N LYS A 7 3.67 -18.22 -20.84
CA LYS A 7 3.53 -18.57 -19.41
C LYS A 7 4.55 -17.83 -18.55
N LEU A 8 5.80 -17.74 -19.01
CA LEU A 8 6.88 -17.03 -18.31
C LEU A 8 6.61 -15.53 -18.20
N THR A 9 6.13 -14.88 -19.27
CA THR A 9 5.80 -13.46 -19.23
C THR A 9 4.57 -13.19 -18.38
N LEU A 10 3.53 -14.03 -18.44
CA LEU A 10 2.36 -13.91 -17.55
C LEU A 10 2.75 -14.11 -16.08
N VAL A 11 3.55 -15.13 -15.76
CA VAL A 11 4.06 -15.34 -14.39
C VAL A 11 4.90 -14.15 -13.94
N HIS A 12 5.75 -13.62 -14.81
CA HIS A 12 6.58 -12.46 -14.47
C HIS A 12 5.75 -11.18 -14.28
N LEU A 13 4.74 -10.95 -15.12
CA LEU A 13 3.84 -9.79 -15.04
C LEU A 13 2.93 -9.88 -13.80
N LEU A 14 2.42 -11.08 -13.53
CA LEU A 14 1.62 -11.38 -12.34
C LEU A 14 2.48 -11.22 -11.08
N TRP A 15 3.71 -11.73 -11.09
CA TRP A 15 4.65 -11.54 -10.00
C TRP A 15 5.02 -10.07 -9.84
N ARG A 16 5.16 -9.26 -10.91
CA ARG A 16 5.55 -7.85 -10.77
C ARG A 16 4.44 -6.97 -10.19
N ASN A 17 3.19 -7.18 -10.59
CA ASN A 17 2.07 -6.36 -10.16
C ASN A 17 1.38 -6.88 -8.89
N TYR A 18 1.44 -8.19 -8.61
CA TYR A 18 0.64 -8.80 -7.54
C TYR A 18 1.47 -9.28 -6.34
N LYS A 19 2.76 -8.93 -6.19
CA LYS A 19 3.58 -9.35 -5.02
C LYS A 19 2.89 -9.11 -3.69
N SER A 20 2.27 -7.95 -3.54
CA SER A 20 1.57 -7.58 -2.30
C SER A 20 0.31 -8.42 -2.09
N ALA A 21 -0.49 -8.66 -3.14
CA ALA A 21 -1.69 -9.49 -3.06
C ALA A 21 -1.37 -10.98 -2.83
N ILE A 22 -0.30 -11.49 -3.44
CA ILE A 22 0.17 -12.87 -3.23
C ILE A 22 0.67 -13.04 -1.79
N LEU A 23 1.39 -12.05 -1.24
CA LEU A 23 1.87 -12.13 0.13
C LEU A 23 0.72 -12.05 1.15
N THR A 24 -0.25 -11.15 0.96
CA THR A 24 -1.40 -11.03 1.88
C THR A 24 -2.31 -12.26 1.84
N THR A 25 -2.54 -12.84 0.66
CA THR A 25 -3.27 -14.12 0.53
C THR A 25 -2.52 -15.27 1.18
N LEU A 26 -1.19 -15.35 0.99
CA LEU A 26 -0.37 -16.38 1.63
C LEU A 26 -0.43 -16.29 3.16
N ILE A 27 -0.29 -15.08 3.72
CA ILE A 27 -0.47 -14.86 5.18
C ILE A 27 -1.87 -15.30 5.63
N ALA A 28 -2.92 -14.93 4.89
CA ALA A 28 -4.29 -15.29 5.26
C ALA A 28 -4.48 -16.82 5.28
N ILE A 29 -3.93 -17.53 4.30
CA ILE A 29 -3.94 -19.00 4.26
C ILE A 29 -3.23 -19.57 5.49
N ILE A 30 -2.04 -19.06 5.83
CA ILE A 30 -1.29 -19.51 7.02
C ILE A 30 -2.13 -19.29 8.29
N CYS A 31 -2.74 -18.12 8.47
CA CYS A 31 -3.60 -17.84 9.61
C CYS A 31 -4.80 -18.82 9.68
N ILE A 32 -5.45 -19.10 8.56
CA ILE A 32 -6.56 -20.06 8.50
C ILE A 32 -6.10 -21.46 8.93
N LEU A 33 -4.91 -21.90 8.50
CA LEU A 33 -4.34 -23.19 8.88
C LEU A 33 -4.04 -23.26 10.36
N VAL A 34 -3.41 -22.22 10.93
CA VAL A 34 -3.10 -22.15 12.37
C VAL A 34 -4.38 -22.24 13.20
N VAL A 35 -5.41 -21.45 12.86
CA VAL A 35 -6.72 -21.49 13.54
C VAL A 35 -7.34 -22.88 13.44
N SER A 36 -7.22 -23.53 12.28
CA SER A 36 -7.76 -24.88 12.06
C SER A 36 -7.04 -25.91 12.92
N PHE A 37 -5.72 -25.81 13.06
CA PHE A 37 -4.91 -26.70 13.88
C PHE A 37 -5.21 -26.52 15.38
N VAL A 38 -5.23 -25.28 15.86
CA VAL A 38 -5.58 -24.95 17.26
C VAL A 38 -6.98 -25.44 17.60
N HIS A 39 -7.94 -25.28 16.69
CA HIS A 39 -9.30 -25.75 16.91
C HIS A 39 -9.38 -27.29 16.95
N ALA A 40 -8.63 -27.99 16.09
CA ALA A 40 -8.58 -29.45 16.11
C ALA A 40 -8.03 -29.98 17.44
N ASP A 41 -6.98 -29.35 17.95
CA ASP A 41 -6.38 -29.68 19.25
C ASP A 41 -7.36 -29.41 20.41
N TYR A 42 -8.02 -28.25 20.39
CA TYR A 42 -9.06 -27.92 21.37
C TYR A 42 -10.23 -28.92 21.36
N VAL A 43 -10.70 -29.34 20.18
CA VAL A 43 -11.79 -30.32 20.07
C VAL A 43 -11.36 -31.67 20.62
N ALA A 44 -10.11 -32.09 20.38
CA ALA A 44 -9.57 -33.32 20.96
C ALA A 44 -9.50 -33.23 22.50
N TYR A 45 -9.05 -32.11 23.04
CA TYR A 45 -9.04 -31.85 24.48
C TYR A 45 -10.46 -31.86 25.08
N ALA A 46 -11.39 -31.13 24.47
CA ALA A 46 -12.76 -30.97 24.99
C ALA A 46 -13.55 -32.30 24.98
N LYS A 47 -13.31 -33.18 23.99
CA LYS A 47 -13.90 -34.53 23.96
C LYS A 47 -13.48 -35.40 25.17
N ASN A 48 -12.26 -35.23 25.67
CA ASN A 48 -11.78 -35.95 26.85
C ASN A 48 -12.38 -35.42 28.16
N LEU A 49 -12.90 -34.20 28.17
CA LEU A 49 -13.42 -33.54 29.37
C LEU A 49 -14.94 -33.68 29.54
N SER A 50 -15.65 -34.32 28.60
CA SER A 50 -17.11 -34.56 28.64
C SER A 50 -17.95 -33.32 28.95
N ASN A 51 -17.49 -32.14 28.49
CA ASN A 51 -18.19 -30.87 28.62
C ASN A 51 -18.74 -30.43 27.25
N ASP A 52 -19.94 -30.88 26.91
CA ASP A 52 -20.57 -30.62 25.61
C ASP A 52 -20.89 -29.13 25.39
N ASN A 53 -21.19 -28.41 26.48
CA ASN A 53 -21.56 -26.99 26.40
C ASN A 53 -20.39 -26.10 25.94
N THR A 54 -19.15 -26.49 26.22
CA THR A 54 -17.96 -25.72 25.80
C THR A 54 -17.56 -26.00 24.35
N LEU A 55 -18.00 -27.11 23.75
CA LEU A 55 -17.72 -27.40 22.33
C LEU A 55 -18.40 -26.37 21.40
N GLY A 56 -19.66 -26.04 21.66
CA GLY A 56 -20.44 -25.12 20.82
C GLY A 56 -19.86 -23.70 20.77
N LEU A 57 -19.35 -23.20 21.90
CA LEU A 57 -18.76 -21.86 22.03
C LEU A 57 -17.46 -21.73 21.21
N SER A 58 -16.67 -22.80 21.13
CA SER A 58 -15.44 -22.84 20.33
C SER A 58 -15.69 -22.82 18.82
N PHE A 59 -16.85 -23.28 18.36
CA PHE A 59 -17.24 -23.11 16.95
C PHE A 59 -17.54 -21.64 16.63
N ILE A 60 -18.21 -20.91 17.52
CA ILE A 60 -18.52 -19.48 17.35
C ILE A 60 -17.22 -18.66 17.27
N ILE A 61 -16.26 -18.96 18.16
CA ILE A 61 -14.94 -18.34 18.16
C ILE A 61 -14.16 -18.63 16.86
N LYS A 62 -14.26 -19.84 16.31
CA LYS A 62 -13.65 -20.19 15.02
C LYS A 62 -14.18 -19.31 13.89
N TRP A 63 -15.49 -19.15 13.79
CA TRP A 63 -16.12 -18.31 12.76
C TRP A 63 -15.76 -16.83 12.93
N LEU A 64 -15.73 -16.31 14.15
CA LEU A 64 -15.27 -14.96 14.45
C LEU A 64 -13.83 -14.73 13.97
N CYS A 65 -12.95 -15.71 14.19
CA CYS A 65 -11.56 -15.62 13.75
C CYS A 65 -11.43 -15.58 12.23
N TYR A 66 -12.18 -16.41 11.50
CA TYR A 66 -12.20 -16.37 10.04
C TYR A 66 -12.77 -15.06 9.48
N ILE A 67 -13.85 -14.55 10.07
CA ILE A 67 -14.43 -13.26 9.67
C ILE A 67 -13.40 -12.15 9.87
N SER A 68 -12.71 -12.14 11.01
CA SER A 68 -11.66 -11.15 11.30
C SER A 68 -10.51 -11.22 10.29
N ILE A 69 -9.98 -12.42 10.01
CA ILE A 69 -8.91 -12.62 9.02
C ILE A 69 -9.36 -12.16 7.63
N SER A 70 -10.59 -12.52 7.23
CA SER A 70 -11.15 -12.14 5.94
C SER A 70 -11.34 -10.63 5.83
N LEU A 71 -11.78 -9.97 6.91
CA LEU A 71 -11.96 -8.51 6.96
C LEU A 71 -10.61 -7.80 6.84
N ILE A 72 -9.59 -8.25 7.58
CA ILE A 72 -8.23 -7.71 7.52
C ILE A 72 -7.67 -7.87 6.11
N TRP A 73 -7.83 -9.06 5.52
CA TRP A 73 -7.40 -9.33 4.15
C TRP A 73 -8.09 -8.39 3.15
N PHE A 74 -9.41 -8.22 3.27
CA PHE A 74 -10.18 -7.31 2.41
C PHE A 74 -9.69 -5.87 2.55
N ILE A 75 -9.51 -5.36 3.77
CA ILE A 75 -9.01 -4.00 4.00
C ILE A 75 -7.61 -3.82 3.39
N LEU A 76 -6.70 -4.79 3.58
CA LEU A 76 -5.35 -4.72 3.03
C LEU A 76 -5.34 -4.78 1.49
N CYS A 77 -6.27 -5.52 0.89
CA CYS A 77 -6.35 -5.68 -0.57
C CYS A 77 -7.04 -4.48 -1.26
N PHE A 78 -8.00 -3.84 -0.60
CA PHE A 78 -8.73 -2.67 -1.11
C PHE A 78 -8.12 -1.33 -0.72
N ARG A 79 -7.10 -1.32 0.14
CA ARG A 79 -6.41 -0.09 0.52
C ARG A 79 -5.74 0.50 -0.73
N PRO A 80 -6.14 1.72 -1.16
CA PRO A 80 -5.55 2.32 -2.34
C PRO A 80 -4.05 2.46 -2.11
N TYR A 81 -3.26 1.93 -3.05
CA TYR A 81 -1.81 2.08 -3.05
C TYR A 81 -1.53 3.58 -3.07
N LYS A 82 -1.28 4.18 -1.90
CA LYS A 82 -0.80 5.54 -1.80
C LYS A 82 0.58 5.52 -2.43
N SER A 83 0.63 5.84 -3.73
CA SER A 83 1.87 6.18 -4.40
C SER A 83 2.51 7.26 -3.54
N GLN A 84 3.55 6.89 -2.80
CA GLN A 84 4.38 7.81 -2.06
C GLN A 84 5.01 8.72 -3.11
N LYS A 85 4.31 9.81 -3.44
CA LYS A 85 4.89 10.94 -4.14
C LYS A 85 5.99 11.40 -3.20
N SER A 86 7.23 11.04 -3.53
CA SER A 86 8.42 11.64 -2.95
C SER A 86 8.28 13.14 -3.18
N THR A 87 7.77 13.85 -2.18
CA THR A 87 7.80 15.30 -2.13
C THR A 87 9.19 15.70 -1.66
N ASN A 88 10.17 15.53 -2.53
CA ASN A 88 11.38 16.34 -2.49
C ASN A 88 11.04 17.70 -3.10
N THR A 89 10.14 18.44 -2.46
CA THR A 89 10.00 19.88 -2.69
C THR A 89 10.82 20.53 -1.59
N SER A 90 12.04 20.95 -1.95
CA SER A 90 12.85 21.85 -1.15
C SER A 90 11.97 23.02 -0.71
N LYS A 91 11.72 23.10 0.60
CA LYS A 91 11.11 24.27 1.23
C LYS A 91 12.19 25.35 1.27
N HIS A 92 12.26 26.19 0.25
CA HIS A 92 12.81 27.52 0.44
C HIS A 92 11.70 28.37 1.07
N PRO A 93 11.90 28.93 2.27
CA PRO A 93 10.97 29.92 2.81
C PRO A 93 11.07 31.18 1.93
N PRO A 94 9.95 31.83 1.58
CA PRO A 94 10.02 33.15 0.98
C PRO A 94 10.49 34.12 2.07
N ASP A 95 11.52 34.88 1.74
CA ASP A 95 12.02 36.01 2.50
C ASP A 95 10.92 37.08 2.64
N ASP A 96 10.46 37.28 3.87
CA ASP A 96 9.52 38.32 4.28
C ASP A 96 10.25 39.68 4.28
N SER A 97 10.51 40.26 3.11
CA SER A 97 11.07 41.62 3.05
C SER A 97 10.93 42.31 1.69
N VAL A 98 9.74 42.36 1.09
CA VAL A 98 9.48 43.38 0.03
C VAL A 98 8.05 43.93 0.12
N ASP A 99 7.97 45.11 0.74
CA ASP A 99 7.04 46.21 0.53
C ASP A 99 5.60 45.91 0.11
N LYS A 100 4.67 46.29 1.01
CA LYS A 100 3.27 46.58 0.69
C LYS A 100 3.18 47.81 -0.22
N ILE A 101 3.59 47.70 -1.48
CA ILE A 101 3.07 48.59 -2.52
C ILE A 101 1.76 47.96 -2.96
N GLN A 102 0.64 48.55 -2.51
CA GLN A 102 -0.66 48.37 -3.16
C GLN A 102 -0.48 48.75 -4.63
N THR A 103 -0.21 47.75 -5.44
CA THR A 103 -0.29 47.84 -6.88
C THR A 103 -1.67 47.33 -7.21
N ASP A 104 -2.53 48.22 -7.72
CA ASP A 104 -3.88 47.95 -8.24
C ASP A 104 -3.87 47.02 -9.47
N ASP A 105 -2.84 46.18 -9.60
CA ASP A 105 -2.70 45.23 -10.69
C ASP A 105 -3.27 43.87 -10.25
N PRO A 106 -4.40 43.42 -10.82
CA PRO A 106 -4.96 42.11 -10.54
C PRO A 106 -4.02 40.94 -10.91
N PHE A 107 -2.92 41.20 -11.63
CA PHE A 107 -1.92 40.21 -12.01
C PHE A 107 -0.62 40.23 -11.19
N TYR A 108 -0.50 41.06 -10.14
CA TYR A 108 0.73 41.17 -9.33
C TYR A 108 1.19 39.83 -8.72
N ALA A 109 0.23 39.03 -8.25
CA ALA A 109 0.53 37.71 -7.68
C ALA A 109 1.07 36.73 -8.74
N ILE A 110 0.70 36.91 -10.02
CA ILE A 110 1.10 36.04 -11.13
C ILE A 110 2.46 36.47 -11.66
N SER A 111 2.74 37.78 -11.72
CA SER A 111 4.03 38.30 -12.18
C SER A 111 5.19 37.95 -11.24
N LYS A 112 4.93 37.85 -9.93
CA LYS A 112 5.91 37.38 -8.95
C LYS A 112 6.14 35.86 -8.94
N MET A 113 5.35 35.08 -9.68
CA MET A 113 5.57 33.64 -9.76
C MET A 113 6.85 33.38 -10.57
N GLY A 114 7.81 32.69 -9.94
CA GLY A 114 9.07 32.34 -10.60
C GLY A 114 8.85 31.58 -11.90
N LYS A 115 9.68 31.83 -12.92
CA LYS A 115 9.56 31.16 -14.22
C LYS A 115 9.62 29.65 -14.05
N LEU A 116 8.59 28.96 -14.56
CA LEU A 116 8.55 27.51 -14.59
C LEU A 116 9.64 27.00 -15.53
N LYS A 117 10.69 26.37 -14.97
CA LYS A 117 11.76 25.75 -15.75
C LYS A 117 11.21 24.58 -16.56
N SER A 118 11.38 24.64 -17.88
CA SER A 118 11.02 23.57 -18.80
C SER A 118 11.87 22.32 -18.53
N ARG A 119 11.40 21.15 -18.99
CA ARG A 119 12.19 19.92 -18.92
C ARG A 119 13.50 20.04 -19.71
N ALA A 120 13.50 20.79 -20.81
CA ALA A 120 14.69 21.03 -21.62
C ALA A 120 15.74 21.86 -20.86
N ASP A 121 15.33 22.93 -20.18
CA ASP A 121 16.22 23.80 -19.40
C ASP A 121 16.98 23.00 -18.32
N ARG A 122 16.30 22.06 -17.65
CA ARG A 122 16.91 21.19 -16.63
C ARG A 122 17.93 20.20 -17.17
N VAL A 123 17.90 19.89 -18.47
CA VAL A 123 18.88 19.00 -19.11
C VAL A 123 20.11 19.81 -19.54
N ILE A 124 19.89 21.03 -20.02
CA ILE A 124 20.95 21.96 -20.41
C ILE A 124 21.76 22.40 -19.19
N GLU A 125 21.09 22.73 -18.08
CA GLU A 125 21.73 23.13 -16.82
C GLU A 125 22.63 22.01 -16.27
N ARG A 126 22.15 20.76 -16.24
CA ARG A 126 22.97 19.59 -15.84
C ARG A 126 24.20 19.41 -16.72
N LYS A 127 24.07 19.51 -18.04
CA LYS A 127 25.22 19.41 -18.96
C LYS A 127 26.25 20.53 -18.79
N LYS A 128 25.85 21.69 -18.27
CA LYS A 128 26.74 22.83 -18.03
C LYS A 128 27.52 22.70 -16.71
N GLU A 129 26.99 21.97 -15.74
CA GLU A 129 27.68 21.65 -14.48
C GLU A 129 28.74 20.55 -14.65
N ASP A 130 28.55 19.68 -15.63
CA ASP A 130 29.46 18.56 -15.94
C ASP A 130 30.66 18.94 -16.85
N ALA A 131 30.77 20.21 -17.26
CA ALA A 131 31.79 20.73 -18.18
C ALA A 131 32.69 21.77 -17.51
#